data_AF-A0A1H2EQH9-F1
#
_entry.id   AF-A0A1H2EQH9-F1
#
_cell.length_a   1.000
_cell.length_b   1.000
_cell.length_c   1.000
_cell.angle_alpha   90.00
_cell.angle_beta   90.00
_cell.angle_gamma   90.00
#
_symmetry.space_group_name_H-M   'P 1'
#
loop_
_entity.id
_entity.type
_entity.pdbx_description
1 polymer ?
#
loop_
_entity_poly.entity_id
_entity_poly.type
_entity_poly.pdbx_seq_one_letter_code
_entity_poly.pdbx_strand_id
1 'polypeptide(L)'
;MNQKIKGGFWTLVIIFTLTFSLLILQAWASELTPDKSNVLYYKNFENVFDKDGNYKEPGSQILEGDHFVGIINLQEIVVEGASTWFQGIDDQITGIFALEVKAIFNSDPYGVQSLPHLVLGVPTQNSFCKGADCFSTDGILGTGEIIAFFHDASGTPFEFNGAMKDDVEKATDGELWLTLGYSSDNGYFYSHTSFTGTIANFTGESWGGLNAIRNNTGYAFAGINDPNEFEMGGPTGVIPGLLTNVHLSNELEGNPASVLLPGGYSPWDIRSNDPAYILPIEKEIECRMTGGGVTEDGEILLPELDNKGIPIEGTVAEADDEMIEALNSTEEDLDRYQFGGQVGAPTASQPQPYGEWTHHQQKGPDGMFTFHAGTASAPEGTEISFVECSDPGFCDPARPAPAKQIYFEGIGTFKNIKSEFLEGMVVTDKNKIKCTLHWFRVHVEDIGEPGPGGKQPGSPDCTHDIGTPVDPAAGDCENCADVYQISIHETNDPNSPVIYDVGGFIDNGNLQIHPAIK
;
A
#
# COMPACT_ATOMS: atom_id res chain seq x y z
N MET A 1 -40.62 12.79 -66.67
CA MET A 1 -40.53 14.12 -66.05
C MET A 1 -39.36 14.07 -65.08
N ASN A 2 -38.43 15.02 -65.22
CA ASN A 2 -37.16 15.09 -64.50
C ASN A 2 -37.31 15.10 -62.98
N GLN A 3 -36.50 14.31 -62.26
CA GLN A 3 -35.59 14.89 -61.26
C GLN A 3 -34.55 13.89 -60.75
N LYS A 4 -33.29 14.31 -60.88
CA LYS A 4 -32.11 13.82 -60.16
C LYS A 4 -32.27 14.18 -58.67
N ILE A 5 -31.97 13.25 -57.78
CA ILE A 5 -31.23 13.55 -56.55
C ILE A 5 -30.12 12.51 -56.41
N LYS A 6 -28.89 13.02 -56.42
CA LYS A 6 -27.66 12.34 -56.03
C LYS A 6 -27.51 12.49 -54.51
N GLY A 7 -27.06 11.44 -53.84
CA GLY A 7 -26.60 11.43 -52.46
C GLY A 7 -26.50 9.96 -52.06
N GLY A 8 -25.35 9.31 -52.21
CA GLY A 8 -24.18 9.60 -51.39
C GLY A 8 -24.28 8.81 -50.08
N PHE A 9 -24.49 7.49 -50.17
CA PHE A 9 -24.41 6.60 -49.01
C PHE A 9 -22.98 6.03 -48.99
N TRP A 10 -22.11 6.72 -48.26
CA TRP A 10 -20.88 6.13 -47.76
C TRP A 10 -21.27 5.10 -46.70
N THR A 11 -20.96 3.84 -46.96
CA THR A 11 -21.01 2.78 -45.95
C THR A 11 -19.95 3.10 -44.91
N LEU A 12 -20.36 3.78 -43.85
CA LEU A 12 -19.58 3.97 -42.63
C LEU A 12 -19.53 2.61 -41.92
N VAL A 13 -18.54 1.79 -42.27
CA VAL A 13 -18.13 0.66 -41.43
C VAL A 13 -17.47 1.28 -40.21
N ILE A 14 -18.26 1.57 -39.18
CA ILE A 14 -17.74 1.79 -37.84
C ILE A 14 -17.24 0.42 -37.38
N ILE A 15 -15.94 0.18 -37.62
CA ILE A 15 -15.20 -0.84 -36.88
C ILE A 15 -15.18 -0.31 -35.44
N PHE A 16 -16.15 -0.76 -34.65
CA PHE A 16 -16.06 -0.76 -33.20
C PHE A 16 -14.99 -1.82 -32.86
N THR A 17 -13.72 -1.49 -33.10
CA THR A 17 -12.66 -1.97 -32.22
C THR A 17 -12.93 -1.27 -30.90
N LEU A 18 -13.84 -1.84 -30.13
CA LEU A 18 -13.68 -1.90 -28.69
C LEU A 18 -12.26 -2.46 -28.51
N THR A 19 -11.31 -1.55 -28.37
CA THR A 19 -10.17 -1.78 -27.50
C THR A 19 -10.81 -2.07 -26.15
N PHE A 20 -11.17 -3.33 -25.96
CA PHE A 20 -11.05 -3.99 -24.68
C PHE A 20 -9.58 -3.76 -24.32
N SER A 21 -9.30 -2.59 -23.74
CA SER A 21 -8.18 -2.40 -22.86
C SER A 21 -8.50 -3.35 -21.72
N LEU A 22 -8.18 -4.61 -21.96
CA LEU A 22 -7.92 -5.58 -20.93
C LEU A 22 -6.89 -4.83 -20.08
N LEU A 23 -7.37 -4.20 -19.01
CA LEU A 23 -6.57 -3.86 -17.84
C LEU A 23 -6.09 -5.22 -17.34
N ILE A 24 -5.16 -5.81 -18.08
CA ILE A 24 -4.18 -6.69 -17.51
C ILE A 24 -3.48 -5.72 -16.57
N LEU A 25 -3.96 -5.67 -15.33
CA LEU A 25 -3.07 -5.52 -14.19
C LEU A 25 -2.01 -6.58 -14.44
N GLN A 26 -0.99 -6.24 -15.23
CA GLN A 26 0.24 -6.97 -15.21
C GLN A 26 0.66 -6.77 -13.78
N ALA A 27 0.36 -7.78 -12.96
CA ALA A 27 1.10 -8.01 -11.75
C ALA A 27 2.55 -8.08 -12.24
N TRP A 28 3.23 -6.94 -12.19
CA TRP A 28 4.67 -6.87 -12.30
C TRP A 28 5.14 -7.97 -11.36
N ALA A 29 5.75 -9.01 -11.92
CA ALA A 29 6.21 -10.14 -11.14
C ALA A 29 7.20 -9.55 -10.15
N SER A 30 6.75 -9.37 -8.92
CA SER A 30 7.36 -8.35 -8.09
C SER A 30 8.80 -8.74 -7.82
N GLU A 31 9.73 -7.92 -8.29
CA GLU A 31 11.16 -8.21 -8.20
C GLU A 31 11.62 -8.26 -6.73
N LEU A 32 10.83 -7.59 -5.88
CA LEU A 32 10.90 -7.58 -4.43
C LEU A 32 10.10 -8.74 -3.82
N THR A 33 10.62 -9.32 -2.74
CA THR A 33 9.90 -10.32 -1.93
C THR A 33 9.44 -9.70 -0.61
N PRO A 34 8.13 -9.69 -0.29
CA PRO A 34 7.61 -9.07 0.93
C PRO A 34 8.11 -9.80 2.18
N ASP A 35 8.13 -9.07 3.30
CA ASP A 35 8.54 -9.52 4.64
C ASP A 35 9.98 -10.05 4.73
N LYS A 36 10.80 -9.73 3.72
CA LYS A 36 12.21 -10.10 3.65
C LYS A 36 13.08 -8.90 3.30
N SER A 37 14.32 -8.88 3.80
CA SER A 37 15.31 -7.89 3.39
C SER A 37 15.73 -8.17 1.94
N ASN A 38 15.47 -7.21 1.08
CA ASN A 38 15.89 -7.22 -0.31
C ASN A 38 17.16 -6.36 -0.44
N VAL A 39 18.22 -6.92 -1.01
CA VAL A 39 19.49 -6.23 -1.25
C VAL A 39 19.56 -5.87 -2.73
N LEU A 40 19.58 -4.56 -3.01
CA LEU A 40 19.61 -3.98 -4.33
C LEU A 40 21.07 -3.67 -4.69
N TYR A 41 21.71 -4.47 -5.55
CA TYR A 41 23.05 -4.18 -6.03
C TYR A 41 22.99 -3.28 -7.25
N TYR A 42 23.56 -2.08 -7.18
CA TYR A 42 23.53 -1.11 -8.28
C TYR A 42 24.90 -0.54 -8.60
N LYS A 43 24.98 0.04 -9.80
CA LYS A 43 26.06 0.96 -10.20
C LYS A 43 25.49 2.34 -10.38
N ASN A 44 26.21 3.35 -9.94
CA ASN A 44 25.93 4.73 -10.29
C ASN A 44 27.10 5.34 -11.05
N PHE A 45 26.77 6.32 -11.89
CA PHE A 45 27.71 7.12 -12.67
C PHE A 45 27.33 8.58 -12.49
N GLU A 46 28.26 9.42 -12.05
CA GLU A 46 27.93 10.76 -11.58
C GLU A 46 28.97 11.81 -11.95
N ASN A 47 28.52 13.06 -11.89
CA ASN A 47 29.31 14.27 -12.04
C ASN A 47 28.99 15.24 -10.90
N VAL A 48 29.88 16.21 -10.69
CA VAL A 48 29.66 17.33 -9.78
C VAL A 48 29.31 18.57 -10.59
N PHE A 49 28.25 19.25 -10.18
CA PHE A 49 27.79 20.53 -10.75
C PHE A 49 27.85 21.60 -9.66
N ASP A 50 28.07 22.85 -10.05
CA ASP A 50 27.98 23.96 -9.12
C ASP A 50 26.52 24.29 -8.74
N LYS A 51 26.35 25.25 -7.85
CA LYS A 51 25.04 25.74 -7.40
C LYS A 51 24.15 26.31 -8.51
N ASP A 52 24.72 26.61 -9.67
CA ASP A 52 24.04 27.18 -10.82
C ASP A 52 23.84 26.11 -11.92
N GLY A 53 24.15 24.84 -11.63
CA GLY A 53 23.96 23.71 -12.54
C GLY A 53 25.08 23.52 -13.57
N ASN A 54 26.21 24.21 -13.44
CA ASN A 54 27.32 24.09 -14.38
C ASN A 54 28.31 23.02 -13.91
N TYR A 55 28.74 22.17 -14.84
CA TYR A 55 29.69 21.11 -14.57
C TYR A 55 31.00 21.62 -13.96
N LYS A 56 31.49 20.89 -12.97
CA LYS A 56 32.79 21.12 -12.32
C LYS A 56 33.77 20.06 -12.75
N GLU A 57 34.84 20.51 -13.40
CA GLU A 57 35.93 19.64 -13.86
C GLU A 57 36.55 18.86 -12.69
N PRO A 58 36.99 17.61 -12.92
CA PRO A 58 37.94 16.86 -12.12
C PRO A 58 38.93 17.69 -11.30
N GLY A 59 38.79 17.62 -9.97
CA GLY A 59 39.68 18.28 -9.00
C GLY A 59 39.29 19.71 -8.63
N SER A 60 38.15 20.19 -9.10
CA SER A 60 37.52 21.38 -8.55
C SER A 60 37.15 21.17 -7.08
N GLN A 61 37.34 22.19 -6.25
CA GLN A 61 36.93 22.14 -4.85
C GLN A 61 35.40 21.99 -4.74
N ILE A 62 34.91 21.06 -3.93
CA ILE A 62 33.49 20.93 -3.59
C ILE A 62 33.09 22.02 -2.59
N LEU A 63 31.96 22.68 -2.83
CA LEU A 63 31.41 23.79 -2.06
C LEU A 63 29.96 23.51 -1.66
N GLU A 64 29.49 24.16 -0.60
CA GLU A 64 28.07 24.16 -0.25
C GLU A 64 27.23 24.72 -1.41
N GLY A 65 26.13 24.05 -1.71
CA GLY A 65 25.25 24.32 -2.84
C GLY A 65 25.65 23.61 -4.15
N ASP A 66 26.80 22.95 -4.23
CA ASP A 66 27.12 22.07 -5.36
C ASP A 66 26.15 20.87 -5.39
N HIS A 67 26.05 20.21 -6.54
CA HIS A 67 25.18 19.06 -6.75
C HIS A 67 25.95 17.84 -7.26
N PHE A 68 25.74 16.68 -6.62
CA PHE A 68 26.09 15.38 -7.16
C PHE A 68 24.89 14.87 -7.97
N VAL A 69 25.10 14.61 -9.26
CA VAL A 69 24.02 14.21 -10.17
C VAL A 69 24.51 13.07 -11.03
N GLY A 70 23.69 12.03 -11.17
CA GLY A 70 24.08 10.83 -11.87
C GLY A 70 22.93 9.92 -12.23
N ILE A 71 23.26 8.88 -12.99
CA ILE A 71 22.36 7.81 -13.38
C ILE A 71 22.69 6.53 -12.59
N ILE A 72 21.68 5.69 -12.39
CA ILE A 72 21.76 4.45 -11.62
C ILE A 72 21.35 3.27 -12.53
N ASN A 73 22.03 2.15 -12.34
CA ASN A 73 21.74 0.90 -13.00
C ASN A 73 21.68 -0.23 -11.96
N LEU A 74 20.48 -0.70 -11.63
CA LEU A 74 20.30 -1.85 -10.76
C LEU A 74 20.70 -3.12 -11.51
N GLN A 75 21.56 -3.91 -10.89
CA GLN A 75 22.16 -5.10 -11.52
C GLN A 75 21.48 -6.38 -11.06
N GLU A 76 21.11 -6.44 -9.79
CA GLU A 76 20.65 -7.65 -9.13
C GLU A 76 19.86 -7.30 -7.87
N ILE A 77 18.84 -8.10 -7.58
CA ILE A 77 18.12 -8.10 -6.30
C ILE A 77 18.34 -9.45 -5.63
N VAL A 78 18.86 -9.42 -4.40
CA VAL A 78 19.15 -10.63 -3.60
C VAL A 78 18.28 -10.65 -2.35
N VAL A 79 17.65 -11.80 -2.10
CA VAL A 79 16.81 -12.08 -0.93
C VAL A 79 17.35 -13.34 -0.26
N GLU A 80 17.71 -13.24 1.02
CA GLU A 80 18.26 -14.37 1.81
C GLU A 80 19.47 -15.06 1.14
N GLY A 81 20.27 -14.30 0.41
CA GLY A 81 21.46 -14.79 -0.30
C GLY A 81 21.18 -15.47 -1.65
N ALA A 82 19.93 -15.45 -2.12
CA ALA A 82 19.55 -15.91 -3.45
C ALA A 82 19.05 -14.75 -4.30
N SER A 83 19.49 -14.68 -5.54
CA SER A 83 19.04 -13.67 -6.50
C SER A 83 17.61 -13.93 -6.91
N THR A 84 16.73 -12.95 -6.73
CA THR A 84 15.32 -13.00 -7.17
C THR A 84 15.12 -12.32 -8.52
N TRP A 85 15.99 -11.37 -8.86
CA TRP A 85 15.97 -10.64 -10.12
C TRP A 85 17.40 -10.30 -10.57
N PHE A 86 17.61 -10.30 -11.89
CA PHE A 86 18.84 -9.86 -12.53
C PHE A 86 18.51 -8.97 -13.71
N GLN A 87 19.33 -7.95 -13.91
CA GLN A 87 19.22 -7.09 -15.08
C GLN A 87 19.33 -7.91 -16.38
N GLY A 88 18.31 -7.78 -17.22
CA GLY A 88 18.25 -8.31 -18.58
C GLY A 88 18.42 -7.22 -19.62
N ILE A 89 18.50 -7.61 -20.90
CA ILE A 89 18.44 -6.63 -22.01
C ILE A 89 17.05 -6.03 -22.15
N ASP A 90 16.00 -6.82 -21.85
CA ASP A 90 14.58 -6.45 -22.01
C ASP A 90 13.88 -6.15 -20.66
N ASP A 91 14.64 -6.13 -19.55
CA ASP A 91 14.11 -5.96 -18.20
C ASP A 91 15.19 -5.27 -17.33
N GLN A 92 15.02 -3.97 -17.10
CA GLN A 92 16.00 -3.14 -16.42
C GLN A 92 15.35 -2.26 -15.37
N ILE A 93 15.98 -2.13 -14.22
CA ILE A 93 15.65 -1.08 -13.26
C ILE A 93 16.79 -0.08 -13.28
N THR A 94 16.54 1.08 -13.89
CA THR A 94 17.50 2.17 -14.04
C THR A 94 17.01 3.39 -13.26
N GLY A 95 17.80 4.45 -13.19
CA GLY A 95 17.36 5.63 -12.46
C GLY A 95 18.25 6.83 -12.61
N ILE A 96 17.87 7.87 -11.88
CA ILE A 96 18.59 9.14 -11.77
C ILE A 96 18.58 9.60 -10.32
N PHE A 97 19.61 10.33 -9.93
CA PHE A 97 19.66 11.02 -8.65
C PHE A 97 20.26 12.40 -8.77
N ALA A 98 19.88 13.27 -7.85
CA ALA A 98 20.43 14.60 -7.68
C ALA A 98 20.46 14.95 -6.19
N LEU A 99 21.62 15.34 -5.68
CA LEU A 99 21.89 15.60 -4.27
C LEU A 99 22.62 16.94 -4.13
N GLU A 100 22.10 17.87 -3.32
CA GLU A 100 22.80 19.12 -3.00
C GLU A 100 23.72 18.94 -1.80
N VAL A 101 24.92 19.50 -1.85
CA VAL A 101 25.81 19.65 -0.69
C VAL A 101 25.25 20.73 0.24
N LYS A 102 24.53 20.31 1.29
CA LYS A 102 23.91 21.22 2.27
C LYS A 102 24.90 21.82 3.25
N ALA A 103 25.92 21.06 3.63
CA ALA A 103 26.93 21.50 4.57
C ALA A 103 28.25 20.76 4.35
N ILE A 104 29.36 21.44 4.64
CA ILE A 104 30.71 20.88 4.60
C ILE A 104 31.38 21.06 5.97
N PHE A 105 31.82 19.97 6.57
CA PHE A 105 32.61 19.99 7.80
C PHE A 105 34.03 19.50 7.52
N ASN A 106 35.03 20.31 7.87
CA ASN A 106 36.46 19.96 7.72
C ASN A 106 36.90 18.83 8.66
N SER A 107 36.11 18.56 9.69
CA SER A 107 36.22 17.42 10.59
C SER A 107 34.82 16.92 10.85
N ASP A 108 34.62 15.62 10.74
CA ASP A 108 33.39 14.94 11.12
C ASP A 108 32.90 15.43 12.49
N PRO A 109 31.74 16.12 12.55
CA PRO A 109 31.20 16.65 13.80
C PRO A 109 30.51 15.56 14.65
N TYR A 110 30.34 14.34 14.11
CA TYR A 110 29.57 13.25 14.70
C TYR A 110 30.46 12.08 15.16
N GLY A 111 31.65 11.91 14.57
CA GLY A 111 32.61 10.86 14.93
C GLY A 111 33.93 11.35 15.54
N VAL A 112 34.86 10.40 15.72
CA VAL A 112 36.23 10.63 16.23
C VAL A 112 37.27 10.78 15.12
N GLN A 113 36.88 10.65 13.85
CA GLN A 113 37.79 10.69 12.73
C GLN A 113 37.96 12.11 12.20
N SER A 114 39.16 12.48 11.77
CA SER A 114 39.45 13.80 11.19
C SER A 114 39.10 13.88 9.69
N LEU A 115 38.10 13.11 9.25
CA LEU A 115 37.70 13.10 7.85
C LEU A 115 36.73 14.25 7.56
N PRO A 116 36.85 14.90 6.41
CA PRO A 116 35.76 15.58 5.72
C PRO A 116 34.39 14.91 5.90
N HIS A 117 33.35 15.68 6.25
CA HIS A 117 31.96 15.21 6.28
C HIS A 117 31.07 16.14 5.46
N LEU A 118 30.37 15.59 4.47
CA LEU A 118 29.43 16.29 3.60
C LEU A 118 28.03 15.89 4.00
N VAL A 119 27.17 16.86 4.30
CA VAL A 119 25.74 16.59 4.43
C VAL A 119 25.11 16.82 3.06
N LEU A 120 24.42 15.81 2.55
CA LEU A 120 23.72 15.84 1.27
C LEU A 120 22.21 15.99 1.52
N GLY A 121 21.51 16.59 0.57
CA GLY A 121 20.08 16.88 0.70
C GLY A 121 19.38 17.08 -0.65
N VAL A 122 18.13 17.54 -0.57
CA VAL A 122 17.27 17.81 -1.73
C VAL A 122 17.93 18.82 -2.67
N PRO A 123 17.97 18.58 -4.00
CA PRO A 123 18.58 19.48 -4.96
C PRO A 123 17.81 20.80 -5.05
N THR A 124 18.54 21.91 -5.18
CA THR A 124 17.96 23.24 -5.46
C THR A 124 18.01 23.62 -6.93
N GLN A 125 18.76 22.85 -7.73
CA GLN A 125 18.79 22.94 -9.18
C GLN A 125 18.13 21.74 -9.83
N ASN A 126 17.57 21.97 -11.03
CA ASN A 126 16.91 20.96 -11.84
C ASN A 126 17.45 20.89 -13.26
N SER A 127 18.51 21.64 -13.58
CA SER A 127 19.12 21.71 -14.91
C SER A 127 20.62 21.63 -14.76
N PHE A 128 21.25 20.71 -15.48
CA PHE A 128 22.66 20.39 -15.33
C PHE A 128 23.34 20.34 -16.69
N CYS A 129 24.45 21.06 -16.85
CA CYS A 129 25.13 21.23 -18.14
C CYS A 129 26.63 20.94 -18.06
N LYS A 130 27.12 20.04 -18.92
CA LYS A 130 28.54 19.82 -19.22
C LYS A 130 28.85 20.38 -20.61
N GLY A 131 29.20 21.66 -20.65
CA GLY A 131 29.35 22.38 -21.92
C GLY A 131 28.00 22.60 -22.61
N ALA A 132 27.82 22.04 -23.81
CA ALA A 132 26.57 22.13 -24.57
C ALA A 132 25.60 20.96 -24.30
N ASP A 133 26.05 19.95 -23.55
CA ASP A 133 25.27 18.76 -23.21
C ASP A 133 24.56 19.00 -21.87
N CYS A 134 23.25 19.16 -21.93
CA CYS A 134 22.42 19.54 -20.79
C CYS A 134 21.21 18.63 -20.67
N PHE A 135 20.84 18.31 -19.44
CA PHE A 135 19.59 17.61 -19.11
C PHE A 135 18.90 18.29 -17.94
N SER A 136 17.65 17.92 -17.70
CA SER A 136 16.85 18.43 -16.60
C SER A 136 16.22 17.29 -15.82
N THR A 137 16.09 17.44 -14.51
CA THR A 137 15.35 16.55 -13.62
C THR A 137 13.88 16.99 -13.44
N ASP A 138 13.45 18.06 -14.12
CA ASP A 138 12.06 18.54 -14.08
C ASP A 138 11.10 17.47 -14.59
N GLY A 139 10.08 17.16 -13.78
CA GLY A 139 9.10 16.11 -14.07
C GLY A 139 9.60 14.69 -13.76
N ILE A 140 10.90 14.51 -13.53
CA ILE A 140 11.48 13.25 -13.08
C ILE A 140 11.50 13.19 -11.56
N LEU A 141 12.10 14.19 -10.90
CA LEU A 141 12.14 14.32 -9.44
C LEU A 141 11.11 15.33 -8.95
N GLY A 142 10.34 14.94 -7.95
CA GLY A 142 9.35 15.75 -7.25
C GLY A 142 9.92 16.48 -6.02
N THR A 143 9.05 17.16 -5.29
CA THR A 143 9.45 17.86 -4.06
C THR A 143 9.90 16.87 -2.99
N GLY A 144 11.12 17.05 -2.46
CA GLY A 144 11.69 16.20 -1.41
C GLY A 144 12.39 14.94 -1.92
N GLU A 145 12.31 14.66 -3.22
CA GLU A 145 12.90 13.48 -3.85
C GLU A 145 14.33 13.73 -4.31
N ILE A 146 15.18 12.73 -4.18
CA ILE A 146 16.59 12.78 -4.56
C ILE A 146 17.03 11.62 -5.45
N ILE A 147 16.30 10.50 -5.43
CA ILE A 147 16.52 9.35 -6.33
C ILE A 147 15.17 8.98 -6.95
N ALA A 148 15.17 8.64 -8.24
CA ALA A 148 14.05 8.01 -8.93
C ALA A 148 14.54 6.78 -9.70
N PHE A 149 13.82 5.67 -9.56
CA PHE A 149 14.01 4.44 -10.29
C PHE A 149 12.86 4.22 -11.28
N PHE A 150 13.20 3.67 -12.43
CA PHE A 150 12.30 3.36 -13.53
C PHE A 150 12.49 1.90 -13.91
N HIS A 151 11.37 1.20 -14.12
CA HIS A 151 11.36 -0.16 -14.64
C HIS A 151 11.12 -0.10 -16.15
N ASP A 152 12.13 -0.46 -16.91
CA ASP A 152 12.06 -0.55 -18.37
C ASP A 152 11.93 -2.01 -18.82
N ALA A 153 10.73 -2.35 -19.27
CA ALA A 153 10.42 -3.61 -19.94
C ALA A 153 10.41 -3.48 -21.49
N SER A 154 10.78 -2.32 -22.02
CA SER A 154 10.80 -2.04 -23.46
C SER A 154 12.10 -2.47 -24.15
N GLY A 155 13.16 -2.68 -23.36
CA GLY A 155 14.46 -3.19 -23.78
C GLY A 155 15.42 -2.12 -24.30
N THR A 156 15.25 -0.86 -23.88
CA THR A 156 16.28 0.15 -24.10
C THR A 156 17.47 -0.16 -23.20
N PRO A 157 18.67 -0.43 -23.75
CA PRO A 157 19.81 -0.72 -22.90
C PRO A 157 20.28 0.53 -22.15
N PHE A 158 20.53 0.38 -20.85
CA PHE A 158 21.30 1.35 -20.06
C PHE A 158 22.65 1.66 -20.73
N GLU A 159 22.95 2.95 -20.89
CA GLU A 159 24.21 3.45 -21.43
C GLU A 159 24.82 4.49 -20.48
N PHE A 160 26.15 4.58 -20.50
CA PHE A 160 26.93 5.52 -19.67
C PHE A 160 28.13 6.10 -20.44
N ASN A 161 28.10 5.97 -21.76
CA ASN A 161 29.22 6.25 -22.66
C ASN A 161 28.82 7.15 -23.85
N GLY A 162 27.60 7.71 -23.80
CA GLY A 162 27.07 8.64 -24.80
C GLY A 162 27.20 10.10 -24.38
N ALA A 163 26.26 10.91 -24.86
CA ALA A 163 25.98 12.22 -24.27
C ALA A 163 25.25 12.00 -22.94
N MET A 164 25.55 12.80 -21.91
CA MET A 164 24.87 12.71 -20.61
C MET A 164 23.36 12.81 -20.77
N LYS A 165 22.89 13.69 -21.65
CA LYS A 165 21.46 13.84 -21.92
C LYS A 165 20.85 12.54 -22.44
N ASP A 166 21.48 11.89 -23.41
CA ASP A 166 20.99 10.65 -24.00
C ASP A 166 21.05 9.51 -22.97
N ASP A 167 22.11 9.43 -22.16
CA ASP A 167 22.23 8.45 -21.08
C ASP A 167 21.10 8.63 -20.04
N VAL A 168 20.76 9.86 -19.66
CA VAL A 168 19.65 10.18 -18.75
C VAL A 168 18.30 9.83 -19.37
N GLU A 169 18.08 10.16 -20.64
CA GLU A 169 16.84 9.79 -21.35
C GLU A 169 16.63 8.27 -21.32
N LYS A 170 17.68 7.46 -21.55
CA LYS A 170 17.61 5.98 -21.47
C LYS A 170 17.50 5.43 -20.06
N ALA A 171 18.03 6.13 -19.05
CA ALA A 171 17.89 5.71 -17.66
C ALA A 171 16.51 6.05 -17.06
N THR A 172 15.65 6.74 -17.83
CA THR A 172 14.37 7.27 -17.34
C THR A 172 13.21 7.08 -18.33
N ASP A 173 13.37 6.24 -19.36
CA ASP A 173 12.35 5.98 -20.39
C ASP A 173 11.34 4.88 -20.01
N GLY A 174 11.62 4.14 -18.92
CA GLY A 174 10.71 3.15 -18.35
C GLY A 174 9.54 3.75 -17.56
N GLU A 175 8.76 2.88 -16.92
CA GLU A 175 7.71 3.30 -15.99
C GLU A 175 8.30 3.64 -14.63
N LEU A 176 7.85 4.73 -14.01
CA LEU A 176 8.31 5.10 -12.67
C LEU A 176 8.03 3.95 -11.69
N TRP A 177 9.07 3.44 -11.04
CA TRP A 177 8.99 2.32 -10.10
C TRP A 177 8.96 2.80 -8.64
N LEU A 178 9.95 3.61 -8.26
CA LEU A 178 10.14 4.06 -6.88
C LEU A 178 10.91 5.38 -6.85
N THR A 179 10.50 6.32 -6.00
CA THR A 179 11.33 7.49 -5.65
C THR A 179 11.69 7.47 -4.18
N LEU A 180 12.91 7.93 -3.89
CA LEU A 180 13.44 8.04 -2.54
C LEU A 180 13.78 9.49 -2.21
N GLY A 181 13.59 9.87 -0.95
CA GLY A 181 13.82 11.22 -0.49
C GLY A 181 13.65 11.39 1.02
N TYR A 182 13.47 12.64 1.44
CA TYR A 182 13.24 13.00 2.83
C TYR A 182 11.74 13.25 3.04
N SER A 183 11.07 12.35 3.74
CA SER A 183 9.70 12.57 4.19
C SER A 183 9.73 13.28 5.55
N SER A 184 9.19 14.50 5.63
CA SER A 184 8.95 15.23 6.90
C SER A 184 10.07 15.20 7.96
N ASP A 185 11.33 15.48 7.55
CA ASP A 185 12.56 15.49 8.37
C ASP A 185 13.12 14.11 8.80
N ASN A 186 12.55 13.00 8.33
CA ASN A 186 13.13 11.67 8.53
C ASN A 186 13.99 11.29 7.32
N GLY A 187 15.27 11.05 7.59
CA GLY A 187 16.27 10.54 6.65
C GLY A 187 17.62 11.24 6.80
N TYR A 188 18.65 10.66 6.22
CA TYR A 188 19.98 11.27 6.14
C TYR A 188 20.65 10.86 4.84
N PHE A 189 21.58 11.68 4.39
CA PHE A 189 22.56 11.28 3.39
C PHE A 189 23.82 12.09 3.65
N TYR A 190 24.95 11.41 3.82
CA TYR A 190 26.23 12.07 3.98
C TYR A 190 27.35 11.32 3.27
N SER A 191 28.51 11.97 3.14
CA SER A 191 29.70 11.38 2.56
C SER A 191 30.97 11.77 3.31
N HIS A 192 31.91 10.83 3.37
CA HIS A 192 33.29 11.06 3.70
C HIS A 192 34.15 10.99 2.45
N THR A 193 34.41 12.13 1.83
CA THR A 193 35.30 12.23 0.66
C THR A 193 36.36 13.33 0.83
N SER A 194 37.53 13.14 0.25
CA SER A 194 38.62 14.12 0.31
C SER A 194 38.31 15.36 -0.54
N PHE A 195 38.03 16.50 0.11
CA PHE A 195 37.77 17.79 -0.54
C PHE A 195 38.94 18.38 -1.34
N THR A 196 40.14 17.84 -1.14
CA THR A 196 41.39 18.44 -1.64
C THR A 196 42.07 17.61 -2.71
N GLY A 197 41.44 16.53 -3.17
CA GLY A 197 41.96 15.63 -4.21
C GLY A 197 41.57 16.05 -5.63
N THR A 198 42.33 15.58 -6.61
CA THR A 198 41.87 15.52 -8.01
C THR A 198 40.86 14.37 -8.15
N ILE A 199 39.95 14.39 -9.15
CA ILE A 199 39.02 13.26 -9.38
C ILE A 199 39.76 11.93 -9.61
N ALA A 200 40.98 11.97 -10.17
CA ALA A 200 41.84 10.79 -10.30
C ALA A 200 42.16 10.10 -8.95
N ASN A 201 42.01 10.80 -7.83
CA ASN A 201 42.17 10.32 -6.46
C ASN A 201 40.90 10.56 -5.62
N PHE A 202 39.75 10.78 -6.26
CA PHE A 202 38.49 10.89 -5.54
C PHE A 202 38.10 9.50 -5.08
N THR A 203 38.25 9.29 -3.79
CA THR A 203 37.80 8.11 -3.07
C THR A 203 36.98 8.61 -1.91
N GLY A 204 35.78 8.10 -1.76
CA GLY A 204 34.94 8.41 -0.63
C GLY A 204 33.95 7.31 -0.36
N GLU A 205 33.34 7.39 0.80
CA GLU A 205 32.23 6.54 1.16
C GLU A 205 31.03 7.44 1.44
N SER A 206 29.84 6.99 1.08
CA SER A 206 28.61 7.70 1.39
C SER A 206 27.59 6.76 1.98
N TRP A 207 26.74 7.29 2.83
CA TRP A 207 25.68 6.55 3.51
C TRP A 207 24.39 7.35 3.40
N GLY A 208 23.28 6.65 3.22
CA GLY A 208 21.97 7.28 3.17
C GLY A 208 20.91 6.39 3.78
N GLY A 209 20.02 6.99 4.56
CA GLY A 209 18.75 6.40 5.00
C GLY A 209 17.61 7.24 4.45
N LEU A 210 16.81 6.68 3.53
CA LEU A 210 15.82 7.41 2.74
C LEU A 210 14.43 6.78 2.84
N ASN A 211 13.40 7.60 2.61
CA ASN A 211 12.01 7.17 2.61
C ASN A 211 11.46 7.09 1.19
N ALA A 212 10.55 6.16 0.96
CA ALA A 212 9.79 6.07 -0.28
C ALA A 212 8.82 7.26 -0.36
N ILE A 213 8.86 8.04 -1.45
CA ILE A 213 8.00 9.22 -1.64
C ILE A 213 6.87 8.91 -2.62
N ARG A 214 7.21 8.43 -3.82
CA ARG A 214 6.28 7.81 -4.78
C ARG A 214 6.65 6.35 -4.92
N ASN A 215 5.65 5.48 -4.81
CA ASN A 215 5.88 4.04 -4.74
C ASN A 215 4.88 3.30 -5.63
N ASN A 216 5.38 2.80 -6.75
CA ASN A 216 4.63 1.99 -7.72
C ASN A 216 5.05 0.52 -7.69
N THR A 217 5.82 0.10 -6.68
CA THR A 217 6.33 -1.29 -6.56
C THR A 217 5.24 -2.31 -6.22
N GLY A 218 4.05 -1.85 -5.82
CA GLY A 218 2.96 -2.69 -5.32
C GLY A 218 3.03 -3.01 -3.82
N TYR A 219 4.15 -2.70 -3.16
CA TYR A 219 4.37 -2.96 -1.74
C TYR A 219 4.25 -1.73 -0.86
N ALA A 220 4.03 -1.92 0.44
CA ALA A 220 4.42 -0.93 1.44
C ALA A 220 5.87 -1.22 1.89
N PHE A 221 6.48 -0.31 2.65
CA PHE A 221 7.84 -0.50 3.16
C PHE A 221 7.87 -0.34 4.67
N ALA A 222 8.40 -1.35 5.35
CA ALA A 222 8.70 -1.22 6.76
C ALA A 222 9.83 -0.23 6.99
N GLY A 223 9.83 0.39 8.16
CA GLY A 223 10.95 1.17 8.64
C GLY A 223 12.11 0.24 9.01
N ILE A 224 13.26 0.42 8.38
CA ILE A 224 14.51 -0.28 8.68
C ILE A 224 15.50 0.66 9.36
N ASN A 225 16.29 0.09 10.26
CA ASN A 225 17.42 0.76 10.88
C ASN A 225 18.68 0.38 10.10
N ASP A 226 19.48 1.36 9.69
CA ASP A 226 20.79 1.09 9.11
C ASP A 226 21.74 0.60 10.20
N PRO A 227 22.20 -0.67 10.17
CA PRO A 227 23.09 -1.20 11.19
C PRO A 227 24.51 -0.61 11.13
N ASN A 228 24.85 0.09 10.05
CA ASN A 228 26.15 0.71 9.83
C ASN A 228 26.15 2.22 10.07
N GLU A 229 25.00 2.79 10.44
CA GLU A 229 24.90 4.20 10.83
C GLU A 229 25.47 4.37 12.25
N PHE A 230 26.63 5.00 12.38
CA PHE A 230 27.31 5.19 13.67
C PHE A 230 27.51 6.67 14.05
N GLU A 231 27.07 7.61 13.22
CA GLU A 231 27.42 9.03 13.33
C GLU A 231 26.23 9.85 13.84
N MET A 232 25.12 9.82 13.12
CA MET A 232 23.90 10.56 13.42
C MET A 232 23.23 10.06 14.72
N GLY A 233 23.43 8.79 15.12
CA GLY A 233 22.90 8.17 16.34
C GLY A 233 23.83 8.12 17.56
N GLY A 234 25.08 8.57 17.45
CA GLY A 234 26.08 8.44 18.50
C GLY A 234 26.50 6.98 18.77
N PRO A 235 27.18 6.68 19.90
CA PRO A 235 27.92 5.42 20.11
C PRO A 235 27.06 4.15 20.19
N THR A 236 25.74 4.27 20.18
CA THR A 236 24.81 3.14 20.09
C THR A 236 24.41 2.78 18.66
N GLY A 237 24.80 3.57 17.65
CA GLY A 237 24.54 3.31 16.22
C GLY A 237 23.05 3.21 15.85
N VAL A 238 22.20 3.81 16.68
CA VAL A 238 20.76 3.84 16.51
C VAL A 238 20.34 5.23 16.95
N ILE A 239 19.86 6.06 16.02
CA ILE A 239 19.04 7.21 16.40
C ILE A 239 17.70 6.61 16.84
N PRO A 240 17.34 6.62 18.13
CA PRO A 240 16.08 6.03 18.56
C PRO A 240 14.93 6.73 17.84
N GLY A 241 14.23 5.99 16.96
CA GLY A 241 13.09 6.48 16.19
C GLY A 241 13.39 6.92 14.75
N LEU A 242 14.64 6.93 14.28
CA LEU A 242 14.91 7.15 12.85
C LEU A 242 14.84 5.82 12.09
N LEU A 243 13.64 5.47 11.65
CA LEU A 243 13.44 4.38 10.71
C LEU A 243 13.26 4.97 9.32
N THR A 244 13.95 4.41 8.33
CA THR A 244 13.85 4.80 6.92
C THR A 244 13.36 3.60 6.11
N ASN A 245 12.79 3.80 4.92
CA ASN A 245 12.35 2.66 4.09
C ASN A 245 13.51 1.96 3.38
N VAL A 246 14.56 2.71 3.08
CA VAL A 246 15.77 2.25 2.40
C VAL A 246 16.98 2.75 3.20
N HIS A 247 18.03 1.93 3.29
CA HIS A 247 19.36 2.44 3.59
C HIS A 247 20.37 1.95 2.55
N LEU A 248 21.39 2.74 2.28
CA LEU A 248 22.36 2.50 1.21
C LEU A 248 23.75 2.96 1.62
N SER A 249 24.74 2.36 0.99
CA SER A 249 26.14 2.78 1.05
C SER A 249 26.69 2.95 -0.36
N ASN A 250 27.68 3.83 -0.56
CA ASN A 250 28.36 4.02 -1.85
C ASN A 250 29.86 4.22 -1.65
N GLU A 251 30.69 3.38 -2.25
CA GLU A 251 32.13 3.59 -2.44
C GLU A 251 32.37 4.41 -3.71
N LEU A 252 32.50 5.73 -3.53
CA LEU A 252 32.75 6.66 -4.63
C LEU A 252 34.19 6.53 -5.12
N GLU A 253 34.37 6.23 -6.41
CA GLU A 253 35.66 6.17 -7.07
C GLU A 253 35.67 6.91 -8.41
N GLY A 254 36.82 7.48 -8.79
CA GLY A 254 36.98 8.08 -10.12
C GLY A 254 36.71 7.05 -11.23
N ASN A 255 35.86 7.42 -12.19
CA ASN A 255 35.50 6.54 -13.29
C ASN A 255 36.69 6.37 -14.26
N PRO A 256 37.30 5.18 -14.36
CA PRO A 256 38.45 4.96 -15.22
C PRO A 256 38.11 5.15 -16.71
N ALA A 257 36.84 4.99 -17.11
CA ALA A 257 36.40 5.22 -18.48
C ALA A 257 36.42 6.72 -18.86
N SER A 258 36.27 7.62 -17.89
CA SER A 258 36.44 9.06 -18.07
C SER A 258 37.93 9.46 -17.98
N VAL A 259 38.64 8.97 -16.94
CA VAL A 259 39.95 9.53 -16.55
C VAL A 259 41.16 8.91 -17.29
N LEU A 260 41.16 7.61 -17.60
CA LEU A 260 42.39 6.89 -17.99
C LEU A 260 42.58 6.70 -19.49
N LEU A 261 41.56 6.93 -20.31
CA LEU A 261 41.62 6.67 -21.75
C LEU A 261 41.71 8.00 -22.54
N PRO A 262 42.73 8.18 -23.41
CA PRO A 262 42.82 9.36 -24.27
C PRO A 262 41.55 9.48 -25.12
N GLY A 263 40.70 10.47 -24.80
CA GLY A 263 39.43 10.71 -25.47
C GLY A 263 38.17 10.45 -24.63
N GLY A 264 38.28 9.93 -23.40
CA GLY A 264 37.18 9.80 -22.42
C GLY A 264 35.93 9.11 -22.97
N TYR A 265 35.76 7.80 -22.76
CA TYR A 265 34.61 7.07 -23.29
C TYR A 265 33.32 7.32 -22.50
N SER A 266 33.40 7.88 -21.30
CA SER A 266 32.23 8.16 -20.47
C SER A 266 32.18 9.65 -20.13
N PRO A 267 31.01 10.30 -20.25
CA PRO A 267 30.85 11.68 -19.80
C PRO A 267 30.76 11.80 -18.27
N TRP A 268 30.70 10.68 -17.55
CA TRP A 268 30.56 10.60 -16.09
C TRP A 268 31.92 10.38 -15.42
N ASP A 269 32.28 11.23 -14.46
CA ASP A 269 33.62 11.26 -13.89
C ASP A 269 33.82 10.39 -12.65
N ILE A 270 32.74 10.04 -11.98
CA ILE A 270 32.74 9.22 -10.76
C ILE A 270 31.82 8.02 -10.99
N ARG A 271 32.13 6.90 -10.36
CA ARG A 271 31.28 5.71 -10.31
C ARG A 271 31.31 5.07 -8.92
N SER A 272 30.29 4.28 -8.61
CA SER A 272 30.23 3.43 -7.42
C SER A 272 29.48 2.13 -7.77
N ASN A 273 29.63 1.10 -6.94
CA ASN A 273 29.09 -0.23 -7.18
C ASN A 273 28.74 -0.90 -5.85
N ASP A 274 27.60 -0.55 -5.29
CA ASP A 274 27.29 -0.79 -3.90
C ASP A 274 25.85 -1.23 -3.68
N PRO A 275 25.55 -1.82 -2.51
CA PRO A 275 24.20 -2.26 -2.19
C PRO A 275 23.35 -1.17 -1.54
N ALA A 276 22.04 -1.24 -1.79
CA ALA A 276 21.00 -0.70 -0.92
C ALA A 276 20.17 -1.83 -0.33
N TYR A 277 19.50 -1.54 0.79
CA TYR A 277 18.67 -2.47 1.52
C TYR A 277 17.26 -1.90 1.61
N ILE A 278 16.26 -2.73 1.34
CA ILE A 278 14.85 -2.37 1.41
C ILE A 278 14.05 -3.52 2.01
N LEU A 279 13.05 -3.20 2.84
CA LEU A 279 12.15 -4.18 3.45
C LEU A 279 10.71 -3.93 2.97
N PRO A 280 10.34 -4.45 1.80
CA PRO A 280 8.94 -4.49 1.38
C PRO A 280 8.13 -5.28 2.41
N ILE A 281 6.92 -4.80 2.68
CA ILE A 281 5.89 -5.53 3.40
C ILE A 281 4.66 -5.58 2.50
N GLU A 282 3.83 -6.60 2.69
CA GLU A 282 2.55 -6.64 1.99
C GLU A 282 1.82 -5.33 2.24
N LYS A 283 1.35 -4.72 1.15
CA LYS A 283 0.60 -3.48 1.26
C LYS A 283 -0.71 -3.81 1.96
N GLU A 284 -0.89 -3.25 3.16
CA GLU A 284 -2.17 -3.35 3.86
C GLU A 284 -3.28 -2.87 2.91
N ILE A 285 -4.24 -3.76 2.65
CA ILE A 285 -5.34 -3.44 1.77
C ILE A 285 -6.32 -2.60 2.58
N GLU A 286 -6.31 -1.28 2.33
CA GLU A 286 -7.28 -0.41 2.97
C GLU A 286 -8.65 -0.59 2.31
N CYS A 287 -9.62 -1.10 3.06
CA CYS A 287 -11.01 -1.19 2.63
C CYS A 287 -11.97 -0.73 3.73
N ARG A 288 -13.23 -0.54 3.34
CA ARG A 288 -14.33 -0.25 4.25
C ARG A 288 -15.52 -1.12 3.89
N MET A 289 -16.41 -1.32 4.84
CA MET A 289 -17.65 -2.03 4.63
C MET A 289 -18.83 -1.18 5.06
N THR A 290 -19.94 -1.28 4.33
CA THR A 290 -21.22 -0.74 4.77
C THR A 290 -22.30 -1.81 4.69
N GLY A 291 -22.81 -2.24 5.84
CA GLY A 291 -23.97 -3.13 5.91
C GLY A 291 -25.25 -2.29 5.93
N GLY A 292 -26.10 -2.44 4.90
CA GLY A 292 -27.40 -1.75 4.81
C GLY A 292 -27.60 -0.80 3.63
N GLY A 293 -26.84 -0.93 2.54
CA GLY A 293 -27.03 -0.16 1.31
C GLY A 293 -26.45 1.25 1.38
N VAL A 294 -25.38 1.51 0.62
CA VAL A 294 -24.86 2.86 0.39
C VAL A 294 -24.90 3.11 -1.12
N THR A 295 -25.31 4.32 -1.50
CA THR A 295 -25.35 4.72 -2.91
C THR A 295 -23.95 4.84 -3.50
N GLU A 296 -23.84 4.88 -4.82
CA GLU A 296 -22.58 5.02 -5.56
C GLU A 296 -21.75 6.25 -5.14
N ASP A 297 -22.41 7.28 -4.61
CA ASP A 297 -21.80 8.55 -4.20
C ASP A 297 -21.36 8.60 -2.74
N GLY A 298 -21.46 7.48 -2.01
CA GLY A 298 -21.19 7.43 -0.57
C GLY A 298 -22.28 8.07 0.29
N GLU A 299 -23.44 8.42 -0.28
CA GLU A 299 -24.59 8.84 0.53
C GLU A 299 -25.13 7.63 1.29
N ILE A 300 -25.14 7.77 2.62
CA ILE A 300 -25.75 6.84 3.55
C ILE A 300 -27.24 6.78 3.25
N LEU A 301 -27.73 5.66 2.72
CA LEU A 301 -29.15 5.36 2.82
C LEU A 301 -29.40 5.04 4.28
N LEU A 302 -29.81 6.03 5.06
CA LEU A 302 -30.32 5.76 6.39
C LEU A 302 -31.50 4.80 6.19
N PRO A 303 -31.48 3.60 6.79
CA PRO A 303 -32.57 2.66 6.59
C PRO A 303 -33.85 3.36 7.06
N GLU A 304 -34.89 3.33 6.22
CA GLU A 304 -36.20 3.79 6.63
C GLU A 304 -36.57 2.96 7.87
N LEU A 305 -36.71 3.61 9.03
CA LEU A 305 -37.01 2.92 10.28
C LEU A 305 -38.52 2.68 10.34
N ASP A 306 -38.92 1.48 10.73
CA ASP A 306 -40.31 1.17 11.02
C ASP A 306 -40.78 1.99 12.23
N ASN A 307 -42.08 1.91 12.52
CA ASN A 307 -42.69 2.59 13.66
C ASN A 307 -42.19 2.11 15.04
N LYS A 308 -41.27 1.15 15.09
CA LYS A 308 -40.58 0.66 16.29
C LYS A 308 -39.09 1.04 16.31
N GLY A 309 -38.60 1.78 15.31
CA GLY A 309 -37.19 2.16 15.19
C GLY A 309 -36.31 1.05 14.63
N ILE A 310 -36.88 0.07 13.93
CA ILE A 310 -36.16 -1.06 13.31
C ILE A 310 -35.97 -0.76 11.81
N PRO A 311 -34.75 -0.88 11.26
CA PRO A 311 -34.50 -0.80 9.83
C PRO A 311 -35.49 -1.66 9.01
N ILE A 312 -36.25 -1.05 8.09
CA ILE A 312 -37.19 -1.75 7.19
C ILE A 312 -36.42 -2.58 6.14
N GLU A 313 -35.19 -2.20 5.80
CA GLU A 313 -34.31 -2.85 4.81
C GLU A 313 -32.98 -3.31 5.43
N GLY A 314 -33.02 -4.00 6.57
CA GLY A 314 -31.83 -4.69 7.09
C GLY A 314 -31.56 -5.95 6.29
N THR A 315 -30.30 -6.24 5.95
CA THR A 315 -29.88 -7.56 5.47
C THR A 315 -30.26 -8.59 6.52
N VAL A 316 -31.11 -9.54 6.14
CA VAL A 316 -31.56 -10.62 7.02
C VAL A 316 -30.73 -11.85 6.67
N ALA A 317 -30.07 -12.44 7.66
CA ALA A 317 -29.61 -13.81 7.53
C ALA A 317 -30.64 -14.70 8.25
N GLU A 318 -31.39 -15.45 7.45
CA GLU A 318 -32.24 -16.55 7.92
C GLU A 318 -31.54 -17.85 7.51
N ALA A 319 -31.75 -18.92 8.27
CA ALA A 319 -31.51 -20.25 7.77
C ALA A 319 -32.65 -20.63 6.81
N ASP A 320 -32.33 -21.05 5.59
CA ASP A 320 -33.34 -21.52 4.65
C ASP A 320 -34.14 -22.73 5.19
N ASP A 321 -35.36 -22.87 4.66
CA ASP A 321 -36.29 -23.96 4.99
C ASP A 321 -35.65 -25.36 4.77
N GLU A 322 -34.65 -25.45 3.89
CA GLU A 322 -33.96 -26.69 3.51
C GLU A 322 -32.95 -27.13 4.59
N MET A 323 -32.29 -26.17 5.26
CA MET A 323 -31.39 -26.39 6.40
C MET A 323 -32.17 -26.80 7.66
N ILE A 324 -33.39 -26.25 7.85
CA ILE A 324 -34.31 -26.68 8.92
C ILE A 324 -34.65 -28.17 8.78
N GLU A 325 -34.97 -28.59 7.55
CA GLU A 325 -35.32 -29.98 7.24
C GLU A 325 -34.10 -30.91 7.38
N ALA A 326 -32.91 -30.46 6.97
CA ALA A 326 -31.67 -31.23 7.08
C ALA A 326 -31.21 -31.45 8.53
N LEU A 327 -31.40 -30.46 9.41
CA LEU A 327 -30.95 -30.52 10.81
C LEU A 327 -31.92 -31.24 11.75
N ASN A 328 -33.11 -31.64 11.28
CA ASN A 328 -34.23 -32.07 12.14
C ASN A 328 -34.49 -31.09 13.30
N SER A 329 -34.21 -29.80 13.08
CA SER A 329 -34.46 -28.76 14.07
C SER A 329 -35.88 -28.23 13.90
N THR A 330 -36.44 -27.66 14.96
CA THR A 330 -37.65 -26.85 14.79
C THR A 330 -37.25 -25.43 14.40
N GLU A 331 -38.12 -24.68 13.72
CA GLU A 331 -37.89 -23.24 13.46
C GLU A 331 -37.57 -22.44 14.74
N GLU A 332 -37.90 -22.97 15.92
CA GLU A 332 -37.58 -22.35 17.21
C GLU A 332 -36.12 -22.51 17.65
N ASP A 333 -35.40 -23.44 17.05
CA ASP A 333 -34.01 -23.79 17.42
C ASP A 333 -32.96 -23.08 16.55
N LEU A 334 -33.37 -22.30 15.55
CA LEU A 334 -32.46 -21.63 14.61
C LEU A 334 -32.32 -20.15 14.92
N ASP A 335 -31.07 -19.69 14.83
CA ASP A 335 -30.76 -18.27 14.95
C ASP A 335 -31.25 -17.50 13.73
N ARG A 336 -31.97 -16.42 13.99
CA ARG A 336 -32.40 -15.43 13.01
C ARG A 336 -31.88 -14.09 13.44
N TYR A 337 -31.09 -13.45 12.59
CA TYR A 337 -30.44 -12.20 12.91
C TYR A 337 -30.36 -11.24 11.72
N GLN A 338 -30.18 -9.96 12.06
CA GLN A 338 -29.88 -8.88 11.13
C GLN A 338 -28.58 -8.23 11.58
N PHE A 339 -27.82 -7.69 10.62
CA PHE A 339 -26.63 -6.91 10.92
C PHE A 339 -26.53 -5.72 9.99
N GLY A 340 -25.71 -4.74 10.38
CA GLY A 340 -25.46 -3.56 9.57
C GLY A 340 -24.63 -2.52 10.31
N GLY A 341 -24.19 -1.52 9.56
CA GLY A 341 -23.29 -0.49 10.08
C GLY A 341 -22.21 -0.10 9.08
N GLN A 342 -21.17 0.57 9.56
CA GLN A 342 -20.03 1.03 8.77
C GLN A 342 -18.72 0.76 9.51
N VAL A 343 -17.74 0.24 8.79
CA VAL A 343 -16.38 -0.05 9.29
C VAL A 343 -15.36 0.42 8.26
N GLY A 344 -14.28 1.08 8.66
CA GLY A 344 -13.17 1.45 7.77
C GLY A 344 -13.32 2.76 6.95
N ALA A 345 -14.36 3.58 7.16
CA ALA A 345 -14.54 4.86 6.45
C ALA A 345 -13.79 6.02 7.15
N PRO A 346 -13.07 6.95 6.48
CA PRO A 346 -12.04 7.90 6.95
C PRO A 346 -12.46 8.98 7.95
N THR A 347 -13.74 9.05 8.34
CA THR A 347 -14.03 9.48 9.72
C THR A 347 -13.32 8.60 10.76
N ALA A 348 -12.75 7.46 10.32
CA ALA A 348 -11.89 6.46 10.94
C ALA A 348 -10.39 6.74 10.86
N SER A 349 -9.98 7.91 10.40
CA SER A 349 -8.58 8.30 10.53
C SER A 349 -8.23 8.52 12.01
N GLN A 350 -7.03 8.05 12.36
CA GLN A 350 -6.38 8.04 13.67
C GLN A 350 -6.78 9.20 14.62
N PRO A 351 -6.87 8.96 15.95
CA PRO A 351 -6.14 7.91 16.66
C PRO A 351 -6.83 6.54 16.81
N GLN A 352 -8.03 6.33 16.26
CA GLN A 352 -8.71 5.01 16.30
C GLN A 352 -9.52 4.77 15.02
N PRO A 353 -9.62 3.52 14.51
CA PRO A 353 -10.53 3.22 13.42
C PRO A 353 -11.98 3.44 13.89
N TYR A 354 -12.65 4.44 13.33
CA TYR A 354 -14.05 4.72 13.61
C TYR A 354 -14.95 3.79 12.80
N GLY A 355 -16.02 3.37 13.44
CA GLY A 355 -17.12 2.68 12.81
C GLY A 355 -18.23 2.47 13.82
N GLU A 356 -19.35 1.96 13.32
CA GLU A 356 -20.46 1.48 14.14
C GLU A 356 -20.96 0.18 13.52
N TRP A 357 -21.18 -0.83 14.35
CA TRP A 357 -21.72 -2.10 13.90
C TRP A 357 -22.84 -2.53 14.83
N THR A 358 -23.93 -3.04 14.25
CA THR A 358 -25.06 -3.55 15.01
C THR A 358 -25.35 -4.97 14.55
N HIS A 359 -25.46 -5.88 15.52
CA HIS A 359 -25.99 -7.23 15.35
C HIS A 359 -27.31 -7.34 16.12
N HIS A 360 -28.37 -7.79 15.47
CA HIS A 360 -29.70 -7.91 16.05
C HIS A 360 -30.18 -9.35 15.94
N GLN A 361 -29.96 -10.10 17.02
CA GLN A 361 -30.53 -11.43 17.20
C GLN A 361 -32.03 -11.30 17.46
N GLN A 362 -32.85 -11.77 16.52
CA GLN A 362 -34.31 -11.67 16.58
C GLN A 362 -34.94 -12.89 17.28
N LYS A 363 -34.40 -14.09 17.04
CA LYS A 363 -34.90 -15.37 17.55
C LYS A 363 -33.78 -16.41 17.51
N GLY A 364 -33.77 -17.35 18.46
CA GLY A 364 -32.86 -18.50 18.50
C GLY A 364 -32.69 -19.03 19.92
N PRO A 365 -31.87 -20.08 20.12
CA PRO A 365 -31.60 -20.65 21.44
C PRO A 365 -31.02 -19.63 22.44
N ASP A 366 -30.27 -18.66 21.95
CA ASP A 366 -29.66 -17.60 22.77
C ASP A 366 -30.62 -16.43 23.07
N GLY A 367 -31.88 -16.54 22.65
CA GLY A 367 -32.94 -15.56 22.88
C GLY A 367 -32.92 -14.42 21.86
N MET A 368 -33.32 -13.22 22.31
CA MET A 368 -33.40 -12.01 21.49
C MET A 368 -32.56 -10.90 22.11
N PHE A 369 -31.72 -10.22 21.33
CA PHE A 369 -30.93 -9.09 21.79
C PHE A 369 -30.42 -8.22 20.63
N THR A 370 -29.95 -7.02 20.96
CA THR A 370 -29.20 -6.16 20.04
C THR A 370 -27.81 -5.93 20.60
N PHE A 371 -26.78 -6.23 19.84
CA PHE A 371 -25.40 -5.92 20.16
C PHE A 371 -24.95 -4.70 19.34
N HIS A 372 -24.42 -3.67 20.01
CA HIS A 372 -23.88 -2.49 19.36
C HIS A 372 -22.38 -2.40 19.64
N ALA A 373 -21.61 -2.17 18.59
CA ALA A 373 -20.16 -2.05 18.60
C ALA A 373 -19.71 -0.76 17.91
N GLY A 374 -18.47 -0.33 18.19
CA GLY A 374 -17.88 0.82 17.51
C GLY A 374 -17.93 2.14 18.29
N THR A 375 -17.15 3.11 17.81
CA THR A 375 -16.81 4.37 18.51
C THR A 375 -18.00 5.33 18.61
N ALA A 376 -18.91 5.30 17.64
CA ALA A 376 -20.15 6.09 17.68
C ALA A 376 -21.29 5.39 18.45
N SER A 377 -21.10 4.12 18.83
CA SER A 377 -22.06 3.40 19.65
C SER A 377 -22.03 3.92 21.10
N ALA A 378 -23.20 3.95 21.74
CA ALA A 378 -23.32 4.23 23.17
C ALA A 378 -23.37 2.92 23.98
N PRO A 379 -22.66 2.80 25.12
CA PRO A 379 -22.01 3.85 25.93
C PRO A 379 -20.50 4.03 25.67
N GLU A 380 -19.88 5.00 26.37
CA GLU A 380 -18.42 5.19 26.40
C GLU A 380 -17.68 3.86 26.70
N GLY A 381 -16.64 3.58 25.90
CA GLY A 381 -15.87 2.35 25.98
C GLY A 381 -16.19 1.32 24.89
N THR A 382 -17.20 1.55 24.04
CA THR A 382 -17.33 0.79 22.79
C THR A 382 -16.45 1.42 21.70
N GLU A 383 -15.79 0.57 20.92
CA GLU A 383 -14.88 0.99 19.86
C GLU A 383 -14.74 -0.11 18.81
N ILE A 384 -14.31 0.25 17.61
CA ILE A 384 -13.66 -0.69 16.68
C ILE A 384 -12.18 -0.40 16.84
N SER A 385 -11.40 -1.42 17.16
CA SER A 385 -9.96 -1.26 17.44
C SER A 385 -9.10 -1.74 16.29
N PHE A 386 -9.64 -2.59 15.42
CA PHE A 386 -8.90 -3.22 14.33
C PHE A 386 -9.83 -3.50 13.16
N VAL A 387 -9.32 -3.26 11.95
CA VAL A 387 -9.95 -3.54 10.67
C VAL A 387 -8.85 -4.07 9.76
N GLU A 388 -9.07 -5.23 9.15
CA GLU A 388 -8.14 -5.87 8.23
C GLU A 388 -8.91 -6.31 7.00
N CYS A 389 -8.40 -6.00 5.83
CA CYS A 389 -8.96 -6.49 4.58
C CYS A 389 -7.99 -7.46 3.94
N SER A 390 -8.52 -8.55 3.43
CA SER A 390 -7.71 -9.61 2.82
C SER A 390 -8.37 -10.11 1.54
N ASP A 391 -7.65 -10.98 0.83
CA ASP A 391 -8.08 -11.55 -0.43
C ASP A 391 -8.36 -10.48 -1.52
N PRO A 392 -7.29 -9.84 -2.05
CA PRO A 392 -7.43 -8.71 -2.96
C PRO A 392 -8.31 -8.98 -4.19
N GLY A 393 -8.99 -7.94 -4.66
CA GLY A 393 -9.91 -7.98 -5.79
C GLY A 393 -11.38 -8.00 -5.36
N PHE A 394 -12.25 -8.43 -6.27
CA PHE A 394 -13.71 -8.53 -6.08
C PHE A 394 -14.27 -9.66 -6.95
N CYS A 395 -15.43 -10.20 -6.59
CA CYS A 395 -16.17 -11.16 -7.40
C CYS A 395 -17.05 -10.44 -8.46
N ASP A 396 -17.30 -11.03 -9.61
CA ASP A 396 -18.18 -10.45 -10.65
C ASP A 396 -19.53 -11.20 -10.70
N PRO A 397 -20.69 -10.51 -10.66
CA PRO A 397 -20.85 -9.06 -10.62
C PRO A 397 -20.73 -8.51 -9.19
N ALA A 398 -19.75 -7.66 -8.95
CA ALA A 398 -19.71 -6.78 -7.78
C ALA A 398 -19.15 -5.42 -8.20
N ARG A 399 -19.25 -4.44 -7.31
CA ARG A 399 -18.58 -3.16 -7.49
C ARG A 399 -17.07 -3.37 -7.34
N PRO A 400 -16.22 -2.55 -8.01
CA PRO A 400 -14.79 -2.61 -7.78
C PRO A 400 -14.45 -2.40 -6.29
N ALA A 401 -14.06 -3.49 -5.63
CA ALA A 401 -13.58 -3.50 -4.26
C ALA A 401 -12.08 -3.82 -4.26
N PRO A 402 -11.32 -3.33 -3.26
CA PRO A 402 -9.91 -3.67 -3.14
C PRO A 402 -9.68 -5.08 -2.57
N ALA A 403 -10.69 -5.65 -1.90
CA ALA A 403 -10.64 -6.92 -1.17
C ALA A 403 -12.02 -7.61 -1.20
N LYS A 404 -12.02 -8.94 -1.20
CA LYS A 404 -13.20 -9.80 -1.07
C LYS A 404 -13.55 -10.10 0.39
N GLN A 405 -12.64 -9.86 1.33
CA GLN A 405 -12.85 -10.15 2.75
C GLN A 405 -12.52 -8.95 3.64
N ILE A 406 -13.27 -8.81 4.73
CA ILE A 406 -13.00 -7.83 5.79
C ILE A 406 -13.24 -8.45 7.17
N TYR A 407 -12.24 -8.27 8.03
CA TYR A 407 -12.26 -8.65 9.43
C TYR A 407 -12.23 -7.39 10.27
N PHE A 408 -13.02 -7.36 11.34
CA PHE A 408 -12.91 -6.28 12.31
C PHE A 408 -13.27 -6.74 13.71
N GLU A 409 -12.65 -6.10 14.69
CA GLU A 409 -12.86 -6.40 16.10
C GLU A 409 -12.86 -5.13 16.95
N GLY A 410 -13.36 -5.27 18.16
CA GLY A 410 -13.38 -4.18 19.11
C GLY A 410 -14.25 -4.50 20.31
N ILE A 411 -14.81 -3.45 20.90
CA ILE A 411 -15.64 -3.53 22.09
C ILE A 411 -17.06 -3.09 21.77
N GLY A 412 -18.02 -3.90 22.18
CA GLY A 412 -19.45 -3.61 22.07
C GLY A 412 -20.21 -3.87 23.36
N THR A 413 -21.53 -3.74 23.25
CA THR A 413 -22.45 -3.92 24.38
C THR A 413 -23.80 -4.45 23.93
N PHE A 414 -24.44 -5.22 24.81
CA PHE A 414 -25.80 -5.70 24.59
C PHE A 414 -26.87 -4.69 25.00
N LYS A 415 -27.99 -4.71 24.29
CA LYS A 415 -29.24 -3.97 24.54
C LYS A 415 -30.44 -4.88 24.25
N ASN A 416 -31.59 -4.50 24.81
CA ASN A 416 -32.89 -5.14 24.53
C ASN A 416 -32.92 -6.66 24.75
N ILE A 417 -32.13 -7.16 25.72
CA ILE A 417 -31.97 -8.59 25.97
C ILE A 417 -33.29 -9.19 26.49
N LYS A 418 -33.66 -10.31 25.87
CA LYS A 418 -34.68 -11.26 26.32
C LYS A 418 -34.09 -12.65 26.14
N SER A 419 -33.24 -13.03 27.07
CA SER A 419 -32.48 -14.28 27.05
C SER A 419 -32.18 -14.71 28.47
N GLU A 420 -32.66 -15.88 28.87
CA GLU A 420 -32.36 -16.43 30.20
C GLU A 420 -30.86 -16.72 30.37
N PHE A 421 -30.18 -17.06 29.27
CA PHE A 421 -28.74 -17.33 29.26
C PHE A 421 -27.92 -16.06 29.49
N LEU A 422 -28.20 -14.99 28.75
CA LEU A 422 -27.43 -13.74 28.81
C LEU A 422 -27.77 -12.87 30.04
N GLU A 423 -28.98 -13.01 30.62
CA GLU A 423 -29.40 -12.22 31.79
C GLU A 423 -28.51 -12.39 33.02
N GLY A 424 -27.78 -13.52 33.14
CA GLY A 424 -26.82 -13.76 34.21
C GLY A 424 -25.43 -13.15 33.99
N MET A 425 -25.08 -12.86 32.73
CA MET A 425 -23.73 -12.44 32.31
C MET A 425 -23.69 -10.95 31.95
N VAL A 426 -24.81 -10.39 31.51
CA VAL A 426 -24.90 -9.01 31.05
C VAL A 426 -25.64 -8.14 32.06
N VAL A 427 -24.97 -7.09 32.54
CA VAL A 427 -25.63 -6.07 33.36
C VAL A 427 -26.11 -4.96 32.45
N THR A 428 -27.42 -4.90 32.19
CA THR A 428 -28.06 -3.74 31.55
C THR A 428 -28.82 -2.94 32.60
N ASP A 429 -28.25 -1.83 33.08
CA ASP A 429 -29.02 -0.89 33.89
C ASP A 429 -30.08 -0.21 32.99
N LYS A 430 -31.36 -0.26 33.40
CA LYS A 430 -32.46 0.42 32.72
C LYS A 430 -32.23 1.94 32.57
N ASN A 431 -31.36 2.52 33.39
CA ASN A 431 -30.96 3.93 33.30
C ASN A 431 -29.74 4.20 32.39
N LYS A 432 -29.20 3.18 31.70
CA LYS A 432 -28.02 3.28 30.81
C LYS A 432 -26.71 3.69 31.51
N ILE A 433 -26.62 3.59 32.84
CA ILE A 433 -25.43 4.02 33.60
C ILE A 433 -24.39 2.90 33.73
N LYS A 434 -24.80 1.63 33.61
CA LYS A 434 -23.92 0.47 33.59
C LYS A 434 -24.36 -0.49 32.50
N CYS A 435 -23.53 -0.61 31.48
CA CYS A 435 -23.56 -1.72 30.54
C CYS A 435 -22.27 -2.52 30.73
N THR A 436 -22.32 -3.83 30.59
CA THR A 436 -21.10 -4.63 30.43
C THR A 436 -20.54 -4.41 29.02
N LEU A 437 -19.21 -4.41 28.95
CA LEU A 437 -18.46 -4.30 27.71
C LEU A 437 -17.95 -5.69 27.33
N HIS A 438 -18.05 -6.01 26.05
CA HIS A 438 -17.77 -7.32 25.50
C HIS A 438 -16.88 -7.15 24.29
N TRP A 439 -15.81 -7.93 24.21
CA TRP A 439 -15.00 -8.01 23.01
C TRP A 439 -15.78 -8.78 21.96
N PHE A 440 -15.65 -8.36 20.71
CA PHE A 440 -16.27 -9.04 19.58
C PHE A 440 -15.32 -9.07 18.39
N ARG A 441 -15.55 -10.02 17.49
CA ARG A 441 -14.97 -10.07 16.15
C ARG A 441 -16.06 -10.36 15.14
N VAL A 442 -15.97 -9.69 13.99
CA VAL A 442 -16.79 -9.95 12.81
C VAL A 442 -15.89 -10.32 11.65
N HIS A 443 -16.34 -11.29 10.87
CA HIS A 443 -15.79 -11.67 9.58
C HIS A 443 -16.87 -11.53 8.51
N VAL A 444 -16.51 -10.91 7.38
CA VAL A 444 -17.38 -10.75 6.23
C VAL A 444 -16.65 -11.09 4.94
N GLU A 445 -17.37 -11.76 4.05
CA GLU A 445 -16.93 -12.02 2.68
C GLU A 445 -17.97 -11.48 1.69
N ASP A 446 -17.53 -10.64 0.77
CA ASP A 446 -18.28 -10.13 -0.38
C ASP A 446 -17.99 -11.06 -1.57
N ILE A 447 -18.82 -12.09 -1.72
CA ILE A 447 -18.63 -13.17 -2.70
C ILE A 447 -19.43 -12.89 -3.99
N GLY A 448 -20.08 -11.73 -4.08
CA GLY A 448 -20.64 -11.18 -5.31
C GLY A 448 -22.16 -11.00 -5.26
N GLU A 449 -22.67 -10.04 -6.02
CA GLU A 449 -24.08 -9.70 -6.00
C GLU A 449 -24.91 -10.74 -6.77
N PRO A 450 -26.13 -11.06 -6.30
CA PRO A 450 -27.14 -11.52 -7.23
C PRO A 450 -27.46 -10.31 -8.11
N GLY A 451 -27.17 -10.39 -9.41
CA GLY A 451 -27.43 -9.28 -10.34
C GLY A 451 -28.86 -8.68 -10.21
N PRO A 452 -29.14 -7.50 -10.77
CA PRO A 452 -30.29 -6.67 -10.40
C PRO A 452 -31.61 -7.44 -10.23
N GLY A 453 -32.12 -7.51 -9.00
CA GLY A 453 -33.39 -8.18 -8.65
C GLY A 453 -33.29 -9.69 -8.42
N GLY A 454 -32.08 -10.26 -8.42
CA GLY A 454 -31.83 -11.64 -8.06
C GLY A 454 -31.85 -11.83 -6.54
N LYS A 455 -32.36 -12.98 -6.11
CA LYS A 455 -31.93 -13.56 -4.85
C LYS A 455 -30.57 -14.23 -5.13
N GLN A 456 -29.64 -14.21 -4.17
CA GLN A 456 -28.52 -15.16 -4.28
C GLN A 456 -29.14 -16.55 -4.39
N PRO A 457 -28.64 -17.41 -5.30
CA PRO A 457 -29.05 -18.81 -5.27
C PRO A 457 -28.87 -19.28 -3.83
N GLY A 458 -29.83 -20.05 -3.31
CA GLY A 458 -29.54 -20.83 -2.10
C GLY A 458 -28.20 -21.53 -2.32
N SER A 459 -27.47 -21.80 -1.27
CA SER A 459 -26.05 -22.16 -1.34
C SER A 459 -25.76 -23.68 -1.37
N PRO A 460 -26.59 -24.60 -1.91
CA PRO A 460 -26.36 -26.03 -1.71
C PRO A 460 -25.13 -26.56 -2.47
N ASP A 461 -24.65 -25.82 -3.49
CA ASP A 461 -23.48 -26.19 -4.29
C ASP A 461 -22.21 -25.41 -3.90
N CYS A 462 -22.28 -24.50 -2.93
CA CYS A 462 -21.10 -23.79 -2.45
C CYS A 462 -20.22 -24.72 -1.61
N THR A 463 -18.95 -24.85 -1.98
CA THR A 463 -17.94 -25.63 -1.24
C THR A 463 -16.88 -24.78 -0.57
N HIS A 464 -17.05 -23.45 -0.63
CA HIS A 464 -16.12 -22.49 -0.04
C HIS A 464 -16.01 -22.69 1.48
N ASP A 465 -14.78 -22.73 1.98
CA ASP A 465 -14.50 -22.83 3.41
C ASP A 465 -14.37 -21.41 3.97
N ILE A 466 -15.34 -21.01 4.82
CA ILE A 466 -15.41 -19.66 5.39
C ILE A 466 -14.10 -19.30 6.09
N GLY A 467 -13.55 -18.12 5.75
CA GLY A 467 -12.29 -17.60 6.27
C GLY A 467 -11.05 -18.01 5.45
N THR A 468 -11.22 -18.76 4.36
CA THR A 468 -10.15 -19.03 3.38
C THR A 468 -10.26 -18.08 2.18
N PRO A 469 -9.20 -17.82 1.39
CA PRO A 469 -9.31 -16.98 0.20
C PRO A 469 -10.38 -17.51 -0.77
N VAL A 470 -11.25 -16.63 -1.26
CA VAL A 470 -12.31 -16.95 -2.24
C VAL A 470 -11.65 -17.25 -3.58
N ASP A 471 -11.88 -18.44 -4.15
CA ASP A 471 -11.30 -18.85 -5.43
C ASP A 471 -12.33 -18.71 -6.57
N PRO A 472 -12.22 -17.67 -7.42
CA PRO A 472 -13.10 -17.51 -8.57
C PRO A 472 -13.02 -18.70 -9.54
N ALA A 473 -11.88 -19.39 -9.63
CA ALA A 473 -11.70 -20.53 -10.52
C ALA A 473 -12.37 -21.81 -9.99
N ALA A 474 -12.58 -21.90 -8.68
CA ALA A 474 -13.41 -22.93 -8.05
C ALA A 474 -14.92 -22.65 -8.23
N GLY A 475 -15.27 -21.44 -8.71
CA GLY A 475 -16.64 -20.99 -8.87
C GLY A 475 -17.24 -20.41 -7.60
N ASP A 476 -16.42 -20.06 -6.59
CA ASP A 476 -16.92 -19.54 -5.32
C ASP A 476 -17.71 -18.24 -5.55
N CYS A 477 -17.17 -17.33 -6.36
CA CYS A 477 -17.84 -16.08 -6.75
C CYS A 477 -19.19 -16.27 -7.48
N GLU A 478 -19.42 -17.42 -8.11
CA GLU A 478 -20.65 -17.67 -8.89
C GLU A 478 -21.69 -18.47 -8.11
N ASN A 479 -21.24 -19.29 -7.16
CA ASN A 479 -22.05 -20.33 -6.52
C ASN A 479 -22.24 -20.11 -5.01
N CYS A 480 -21.50 -19.21 -4.40
CA CYS A 480 -21.58 -18.93 -2.97
C CYS A 480 -22.30 -17.60 -2.71
N ALA A 481 -23.02 -17.58 -1.59
CA ALA A 481 -23.59 -16.36 -1.05
C ALA A 481 -22.53 -15.56 -0.26
N ASP A 482 -22.84 -14.31 0.07
CA ASP A 482 -21.98 -13.53 0.96
C ASP A 482 -21.92 -14.20 2.35
N VAL A 483 -20.86 -13.94 3.10
CA VAL A 483 -20.67 -14.53 4.42
C VAL A 483 -20.69 -13.46 5.48
N TYR A 484 -21.34 -13.76 6.60
CA TYR A 484 -21.24 -12.99 7.84
C TYR A 484 -21.03 -13.95 9.01
N GLN A 485 -20.04 -13.65 9.85
CA GLN A 485 -19.84 -14.34 11.13
C GLN A 485 -19.50 -13.33 12.22
N ILE A 486 -20.08 -13.53 13.40
CA ILE A 486 -19.79 -12.75 14.59
C ILE A 486 -19.58 -13.66 15.81
N SER A 487 -18.51 -13.40 16.55
CA SER A 487 -18.26 -14.00 17.86
C SER A 487 -18.20 -12.91 18.92
N ILE A 488 -18.90 -13.11 20.04
CA ILE A 488 -18.99 -12.16 21.17
C ILE A 488 -18.54 -12.87 22.45
N HIS A 489 -17.63 -12.22 23.17
CA HIS A 489 -16.99 -12.77 24.36
C HIS A 489 -17.65 -12.30 25.66
N GLU A 490 -17.46 -13.06 26.74
CA GLU A 490 -18.08 -12.80 28.05
C GLU A 490 -17.69 -11.42 28.62
N THR A 491 -16.47 -10.96 28.35
CA THR A 491 -15.95 -9.68 28.84
C THR A 491 -15.25 -8.92 27.71
N ASN A 492 -14.67 -7.76 28.00
CA ASN A 492 -13.85 -6.99 27.05
C ASN A 492 -12.42 -7.55 26.85
N ASP A 493 -12.10 -8.70 27.45
CA ASP A 493 -10.88 -9.45 27.17
C ASP A 493 -11.11 -10.42 26.00
N PRO A 494 -10.35 -10.33 24.89
CA PRO A 494 -10.43 -11.29 23.77
C PRO A 494 -10.14 -12.74 24.18
N ASN A 495 -9.53 -12.99 25.34
CA ASN A 495 -9.27 -14.34 25.85
C ASN A 495 -10.39 -14.87 26.76
N SER A 496 -11.42 -14.07 27.04
CA SER A 496 -12.57 -14.54 27.82
C SER A 496 -13.41 -15.53 27.00
N PRO A 497 -14.22 -16.40 27.63
CA PRO A 497 -15.03 -17.38 26.91
C PRO A 497 -15.96 -16.71 25.89
N VAL A 498 -16.14 -17.35 24.73
CA VAL A 498 -17.17 -16.96 23.75
C VAL A 498 -18.54 -17.31 24.32
N ILE A 499 -19.45 -16.33 24.36
CA ILE A 499 -20.82 -16.49 24.89
C ILE A 499 -21.88 -16.46 23.79
N TYR A 500 -21.51 -16.02 22.59
CA TYR A 500 -22.37 -16.04 21.42
C TYR A 500 -21.49 -16.13 20.18
N ASP A 501 -21.79 -17.07 19.30
CA ASP A 501 -21.07 -17.29 18.05
C ASP A 501 -22.06 -17.73 16.99
N VAL A 502 -22.22 -16.93 15.95
CA VAL A 502 -23.13 -17.24 14.85
C VAL A 502 -22.49 -16.80 13.55
N GLY A 503 -22.76 -17.52 12.48
CA GLY A 503 -22.38 -17.09 11.15
C GLY A 503 -22.75 -18.10 10.09
N GLY A 504 -22.47 -17.72 8.85
CA GLY A 504 -22.69 -18.55 7.69
C GLY A 504 -22.92 -17.72 6.44
N PHE A 505 -23.30 -18.42 5.38
CA PHE A 505 -23.79 -17.84 4.16
C PHE A 505 -25.11 -17.10 4.42
N ILE A 506 -25.26 -15.90 3.87
CA ILE A 506 -26.41 -15.04 4.13
C ILE A 506 -27.49 -15.26 3.07
N ASP A 507 -28.70 -15.55 3.52
CA ASP A 507 -29.83 -15.71 2.63
C ASP A 507 -30.44 -14.36 2.28
N ASN A 508 -30.22 -13.90 1.04
CA ASN A 508 -30.68 -12.60 0.55
C ASN A 508 -29.97 -11.43 1.26
N GLY A 509 -28.81 -11.08 0.72
CA GLY A 509 -28.07 -9.88 1.10
C GLY A 509 -27.28 -9.31 -0.06
N ASN A 510 -26.75 -8.12 0.17
CA ASN A 510 -25.72 -7.51 -0.66
C ASN A 510 -24.74 -6.84 0.31
N LEU A 511 -23.75 -7.61 0.77
CA LEU A 511 -22.63 -7.05 1.50
C LEU A 511 -21.68 -6.44 0.48
N GLN A 512 -21.28 -5.20 0.74
CA GLN A 512 -20.38 -4.49 -0.15
C GLN A 512 -19.14 -4.06 0.62
N ILE A 513 -18.00 -4.58 0.16
CA ILE A 513 -16.70 -4.05 0.50
C ILE A 513 -16.38 -2.94 -0.49
N HIS A 514 -15.81 -1.85 0.01
CA HIS A 514 -15.49 -0.67 -0.76
C HIS A 514 -14.04 -0.26 -0.57
N PRO A 515 -13.45 0.48 -1.53
CA PRO A 515 -12.22 1.19 -1.28
C PRO A 515 -12.35 2.10 -0.05
N ALA A 516 -11.26 2.23 0.71
CA ALA A 516 -11.16 3.27 1.72
C ALA A 516 -11.43 4.65 1.06
N ILE A 517 -12.18 5.52 1.74
CA ILE A 517 -12.37 6.89 1.25
C ILE A 517 -11.11 7.66 1.67
N LYS A 518 -10.52 8.41 0.74
CA LYS A 518 -9.29 9.20 0.95
C LYS A 518 -9.59 10.64 1.33
#